data_AF-A0A5C9D0B6-F1
#
_entry.id   AF-A0A5C9D0B6-F1
#
_cell.length_a   1.000
_cell.length_b   1.000
_cell.length_c   1.000
_cell.angle_alpha   90.00
_cell.angle_beta   90.00
_cell.angle_gamma   90.00
#
_symmetry.space_group_name_H-M   'P 1'
#
loop_
_entity.id
_entity.type
_entity.pdbx_description
1 polymer ?
#
loop_
_entity_poly.entity_id
_entity_poly.type
_entity_poly.pdbx_seq_one_letter_code
_entity_poly.pdbx_strand_id
1 'polypeptide(L)'
;MAGAVLLGAAPCTAMVFVWSYLSDGDPGYTVVQVAVNDLVILVAFTPIVAFLLGVSDVRVPWDTLLLSVVLFVVIPLGAGALTRSRLILRHGKEWFETEFLKKFEGITEGGLLLTLVILFAFQGETILKNPLAIALIAVPLVIQTYFIFAIGYGWARAWKIPYAIAAPAGMIGASNFFELSVAVAISLFGLSSGAALATVVGVLTEVPVMLSLVHIAKKTRHWFPA
;
A
#
# COMPACT_ATOMS: atom_id res chain seq x y z
N MET A 1 -11.34 -0.71 15.55
CA MET A 1 -9.98 -1.23 15.83
C MET A 1 -9.54 -2.25 14.78
N ALA A 2 -10.30 -3.32 14.51
CA ALA A 2 -9.93 -4.33 13.51
C ALA A 2 -9.56 -3.76 12.11
N GLY A 3 -10.30 -2.76 11.61
CA GLY A 3 -9.97 -2.10 10.33
C GLY A 3 -8.63 -1.36 10.32
N ALA A 4 -8.21 -0.76 11.44
CA ALA A 4 -6.90 -0.10 11.55
C ALA A 4 -5.75 -1.11 11.64
N VAL A 5 -5.99 -2.26 12.27
CA VAL A 5 -5.04 -3.39 12.31
C VAL A 5 -4.85 -3.98 10.92
N LEU A 6 -5.94 -4.19 10.18
CA LEU A 6 -5.87 -4.67 8.80
C LEU A 6 -5.12 -3.67 7.90
N LEU A 7 -5.41 -2.37 8.06
CA LEU A 7 -4.75 -1.30 7.31
C LEU A 7 -3.24 -1.27 7.59
N GLY A 8 -2.82 -1.28 8.86
CA GLY A 8 -1.40 -1.22 9.23
C GLY A 8 -0.62 -2.51 8.98
N ALA A 9 -1.30 -3.65 8.79
CA ALA A 9 -0.65 -4.93 8.51
C ALA A 9 -0.43 -5.18 7.01
N ALA A 10 -1.06 -4.41 6.12
CA ALA A 10 -0.93 -4.54 4.68
C ALA A 10 0.00 -3.43 4.16
N PRO A 11 1.28 -3.72 3.87
CA PRO A 11 2.21 -2.70 3.37
C PRO A 11 1.94 -2.38 1.89
N CYS A 12 2.11 -1.12 1.50
CA CYS A 12 1.81 -0.66 0.14
C CYS A 12 2.85 -1.12 -0.89
N THR A 13 2.39 -1.45 -2.10
CA THR A 13 3.23 -2.05 -3.15
C THR A 13 3.25 -1.18 -4.41
N ALA A 14 2.08 -0.78 -4.91
CA ALA A 14 1.95 -0.01 -6.15
C ALA A 14 2.24 1.50 -5.96
N MET A 15 1.69 2.11 -4.92
CA MET A 15 1.78 3.56 -4.73
C MET A 15 3.20 4.05 -4.39
N VAL A 16 4.03 3.15 -3.86
CA VAL A 16 5.44 3.40 -3.55
C VAL A 16 6.22 3.79 -4.81
N PHE A 17 5.86 3.29 -6.00
CA PHE A 17 6.46 3.73 -7.25
C PHE A 17 6.21 5.21 -7.54
N VAL A 18 4.99 5.69 -7.27
CA VAL A 18 4.63 7.10 -7.43
C VAL A 18 5.41 7.96 -6.44
N TRP A 19 5.50 7.54 -5.18
CA TRP A 19 6.26 8.26 -4.15
C TRP A 19 7.76 8.28 -4.45
N SER A 20 8.31 7.15 -4.87
CA SER A 20 9.70 7.04 -5.33
C SER A 20 9.96 7.99 -6.50
N TYR A 21 9.12 7.97 -7.52
CA TYR A 21 9.22 8.87 -8.68
C TYR A 21 9.16 10.35 -8.28
N LEU A 22 8.18 10.76 -7.47
CA LEU A 22 8.04 12.16 -7.02
C LEU A 22 9.20 12.61 -6.14
N SER A 23 9.84 11.67 -5.44
CA SER A 23 10.99 11.93 -4.57
C SER A 23 12.36 11.81 -5.26
N ASP A 24 12.42 11.56 -6.57
CA ASP A 24 13.66 11.31 -7.32
C ASP A 24 14.43 10.05 -6.82
N GLY A 25 13.69 9.00 -6.46
CA GLY A 25 14.20 7.69 -6.04
C GLY A 25 14.64 6.81 -7.21
N ASP A 26 15.44 5.78 -6.91
CA ASP A 26 15.90 4.80 -7.90
C ASP A 26 14.78 3.79 -8.25
N PRO A 27 14.34 3.72 -9.52
CA PRO A 27 13.25 2.81 -9.91
C PRO A 27 13.63 1.34 -9.75
N GLY A 28 14.87 0.96 -10.06
CA GLY A 28 15.33 -0.43 -10.00
C GLY A 28 15.34 -0.97 -8.58
N TYR A 29 15.86 -0.19 -7.64
CA TYR A 29 15.82 -0.49 -6.22
C TYR A 29 14.38 -0.55 -5.70
N THR A 30 13.54 0.40 -6.11
CA THR A 30 12.11 0.41 -5.73
C THR A 30 11.42 -0.88 -6.17
N VAL A 31 11.66 -1.37 -7.39
CA VAL A 31 11.12 -2.66 -7.86
C VAL A 31 11.56 -3.82 -6.97
N VAL A 32 12.87 -3.92 -6.68
CA VAL A 32 13.39 -5.01 -5.85
C VAL A 32 12.80 -4.94 -4.45
N GLN A 33 12.69 -3.75 -3.89
CA GLN A 33 12.17 -3.55 -2.54
C GLN A 33 10.68 -3.93 -2.43
N VAL A 34 9.87 -3.49 -3.37
CA VAL A 34 8.44 -3.87 -3.45
C VAL A 34 8.32 -5.38 -3.66
N ALA A 35 9.09 -5.98 -4.57
CA ALA A 35 9.04 -7.42 -4.80
C ALA A 35 9.39 -8.25 -3.55
N VAL A 36 10.41 -7.84 -2.80
CA VAL A 36 10.78 -8.49 -1.53
C VAL A 36 9.66 -8.34 -0.50
N ASN A 37 9.09 -7.14 -0.39
CA ASN A 37 7.98 -6.87 0.51
C ASN A 37 6.77 -7.77 0.18
N ASP A 38 6.39 -7.89 -1.09
CA ASP A 38 5.26 -8.70 -1.55
C ASP A 38 5.46 -10.20 -1.25
N LEU A 39 6.68 -10.70 -1.45
CA LEU A 39 7.03 -12.09 -1.12
C LEU A 39 6.94 -12.35 0.39
N VAL A 40 7.39 -11.40 1.21
CA VAL A 40 7.28 -11.50 2.67
C VAL A 40 5.81 -11.49 3.09
N ILE A 41 4.98 -10.61 2.55
CA ILE A 41 3.53 -10.54 2.84
C ILE A 41 2.85 -11.86 2.52
N LEU A 42 3.12 -12.48 1.36
CA LEU A 42 2.47 -13.72 0.95
C LEU A 42 2.54 -14.83 2.01
N VAL A 43 3.62 -14.83 2.81
CA VAL A 43 3.84 -15.82 3.87
C VAL A 43 3.51 -15.24 5.25
N ALA A 44 3.85 -13.97 5.52
CA ALA A 44 3.78 -13.37 6.84
C ALA A 44 2.44 -12.67 7.15
N PHE A 45 1.67 -12.28 6.14
CA PHE A 45 0.41 -11.54 6.33
C PHE A 45 -0.62 -12.35 7.11
N THR A 46 -0.90 -13.58 6.67
CA THR A 46 -1.90 -14.44 7.33
C THR A 46 -1.52 -14.72 8.80
N PRO A 47 -0.27 -15.10 9.15
CA PRO A 47 0.17 -15.24 10.54
C PRO A 47 0.06 -13.95 11.37
N ILE A 48 0.52 -12.81 10.82
CA ILE A 48 0.53 -11.53 11.54
C ILE A 48 -0.90 -11.06 11.83
N VAL A 49 -1.78 -11.11 10.82
CA VAL A 49 -3.19 -10.74 10.97
C VAL A 49 -3.90 -11.69 11.92
N ALA A 50 -3.66 -13.00 11.83
CA ALA A 50 -4.24 -13.97 12.74
C ALA A 50 -3.80 -13.74 14.20
N PHE A 51 -2.53 -13.41 14.41
CA PHE A 51 -2.01 -13.06 15.73
C PHE A 51 -2.64 -11.76 16.26
N LEU A 52 -2.64 -10.69 15.49
CA LEU A 52 -3.15 -9.38 15.90
C LEU A 52 -4.68 -9.37 16.12
N LEU A 53 -5.44 -10.09 15.29
CA LEU A 53 -6.90 -10.25 15.47
C LEU A 53 -7.25 -11.25 16.58
N GLY A 54 -6.43 -12.27 16.80
CA GLY A 54 -6.57 -13.21 17.92
C GLY A 54 -6.37 -12.54 19.29
N VAL A 55 -5.48 -11.56 19.38
CA VAL A 55 -5.32 -10.69 20.58
C VAL A 55 -6.52 -9.76 20.79
N SER A 56 -7.33 -9.53 19.75
CA SER A 56 -8.53 -8.67 19.77
C SER A 56 -9.85 -9.44 20.00
N ASP A 57 -9.80 -10.74 20.30
CA ASP A 57 -10.94 -11.65 20.52
C ASP A 57 -11.94 -11.72 19.34
N VAL A 58 -11.46 -11.42 18.12
CA VAL A 58 -12.24 -11.52 16.89
C VAL A 58 -11.97 -12.88 16.25
N ARG A 59 -13.02 -13.67 16.04
CA ARG A 59 -12.93 -14.98 15.38
C ARG A 59 -12.38 -14.80 13.97
N VAL A 60 -11.15 -15.28 13.73
CA VAL A 60 -10.45 -15.16 12.45
C VAL A 60 -10.96 -16.24 11.48
N PRO A 61 -11.66 -15.89 10.39
CA PRO A 61 -12.09 -16.89 9.42
C PRO A 61 -10.92 -17.23 8.49
N TRP A 62 -10.16 -18.25 8.88
CA TRP A 62 -8.99 -18.75 8.13
C TRP A 62 -9.31 -19.09 6.68
N ASP A 63 -10.47 -19.69 6.44
CA ASP A 63 -10.92 -20.05 5.09
C ASP A 63 -11.09 -18.80 4.22
N THR A 64 -11.66 -17.73 4.76
CA THR A 64 -11.89 -16.48 4.04
C THR A 64 -10.58 -15.73 3.80
N LEU A 65 -9.66 -15.72 4.76
CA LEU A 65 -8.34 -15.10 4.58
C LEU A 65 -7.52 -15.82 3.51
N LEU A 66 -7.44 -17.16 3.58
CA LEU A 66 -6.72 -17.97 2.58
C LEU A 66 -7.34 -17.83 1.19
N LEU A 67 -8.67 -17.91 1.09
CA LEU A 67 -9.37 -17.74 -0.18
C LEU A 67 -9.15 -16.34 -0.76
N SER A 68 -9.12 -15.30 0.08
CA SER A 68 -8.84 -13.93 -0.35
C SER A 68 -7.41 -13.79 -0.87
N VAL A 69 -6.41 -14.35 -0.20
CA VAL A 69 -5.00 -14.32 -0.66
C VAL A 69 -4.86 -15.05 -2.00
N VAL A 70 -5.48 -16.24 -2.13
CA VAL A 70 -5.42 -17.00 -3.38
C VAL A 70 -6.09 -16.22 -4.52
N LEU A 71 -7.28 -15.68 -4.28
CA LEU A 71 -8.09 -15.05 -5.31
C LEU A 71 -7.58 -13.68 -5.72
N PHE A 72 -7.12 -12.86 -4.77
CA PHE A 72 -6.68 -11.48 -5.03
C PHE A 72 -5.18 -11.36 -5.29
N VAL A 73 -4.35 -12.30 -4.83
CA VAL A 73 -2.88 -12.21 -5.00
C VAL A 73 -2.36 -13.32 -5.91
N VAL A 74 -2.59 -14.59 -5.56
CA VAL A 74 -1.96 -15.73 -6.26
C VAL A 74 -2.46 -15.86 -7.70
N ILE A 75 -3.78 -15.80 -7.93
CA ILE A 75 -4.35 -15.93 -9.27
C ILE A 75 -3.90 -14.77 -10.19
N PRO A 76 -4.04 -13.48 -9.82
CA PRO A 76 -3.61 -12.38 -10.67
C PRO A 76 -2.10 -12.38 -10.94
N LEU A 77 -1.27 -12.68 -9.94
CA LEU A 77 0.18 -12.73 -10.07
C LEU A 77 0.62 -13.90 -10.96
N GLY A 78 0.01 -15.07 -10.78
CA GLY A 78 0.23 -16.23 -11.65
C GLY A 78 -0.18 -15.96 -13.10
N ALA A 79 -1.35 -15.35 -13.31
CA ALA A 79 -1.81 -14.96 -14.64
C ALA A 79 -0.89 -13.92 -15.29
N GLY A 80 -0.42 -12.92 -14.52
CA GLY A 80 0.53 -11.92 -14.97
C GLY A 80 1.88 -12.53 -15.37
N ALA A 81 2.44 -13.42 -14.54
CA ALA A 81 3.70 -14.11 -14.81
C ALA A 81 3.63 -15.02 -16.04
N LEU A 82 2.50 -15.72 -16.23
CA LEU A 82 2.25 -16.56 -17.38
C LEU A 82 2.11 -15.74 -18.66
N THR A 83 1.38 -14.63 -18.60
CA THR A 83 1.18 -13.70 -19.72
C THR A 83 2.50 -13.07 -20.13
N ARG A 84 3.29 -12.56 -19.17
CA ARG A 84 4.64 -12.04 -19.39
C ARG A 84 5.55 -13.07 -20.05
N SER A 85 5.63 -14.28 -19.49
CA SER A 85 6.48 -15.35 -20.02
C SER A 85 6.11 -15.70 -21.46
N ARG A 86 4.80 -15.90 -21.74
CA ARG A 86 4.32 -16.25 -23.10
C ARG A 86 4.55 -15.13 -24.12
N LEU A 87 4.32 -13.86 -23.73
CA LEU A 87 4.49 -12.73 -24.63
C LEU A 87 5.96 -12.43 -24.92
N ILE A 88 6.84 -12.51 -23.92
CA ILE A 88 8.29 -12.35 -24.12
C ILE A 88 8.83 -13.47 -25.02
N LEU A 89 8.37 -14.72 -24.83
CA LEU A 89 8.73 -15.85 -25.70
C LEU A 89 8.30 -15.66 -27.16
N ARG A 90 7.17 -14.98 -27.42
CA ARG A 90 6.61 -14.82 -28.77
C ARG A 90 7.08 -13.56 -29.49
N HIS A 91 7.19 -12.44 -28.79
CA HIS A 91 7.43 -11.12 -29.37
C HIS A 91 8.74 -10.47 -28.92
N GLY A 92 9.48 -11.09 -28.01
CA GLY A 92 10.70 -10.53 -27.44
C GLY A 92 10.44 -9.54 -26.30
N LYS A 93 11.49 -9.27 -25.51
CA LYS A 93 11.43 -8.41 -24.32
C LYS A 93 11.18 -6.95 -24.67
N GLU A 94 11.79 -6.48 -25.76
CA GLU A 94 11.70 -5.08 -26.20
C GLU A 94 10.28 -4.69 -26.61
N TRP A 95 9.57 -5.57 -27.34
CA TRP A 95 8.16 -5.35 -27.68
C TRP A 95 7.25 -5.37 -26.45
N PHE A 96 7.52 -6.24 -25.47
CA PHE A 96 6.75 -6.28 -24.23
C PHE A 96 6.86 -4.96 -23.45
N GLU A 97 8.07 -4.40 -23.33
CA GLU A 97 8.31 -3.15 -22.60
C GLU A 97 7.80 -1.91 -23.34
N THR A 98 7.92 -1.87 -24.67
CA THR A 98 7.61 -0.66 -25.45
C THR A 98 6.17 -0.57 -25.96
N GLU A 99 5.53 -1.70 -26.26
CA GLU A 99 4.20 -1.74 -26.89
C GLU A 99 3.13 -2.30 -25.96
N PHE A 100 3.45 -3.38 -25.23
CA PHE A 100 2.46 -4.02 -24.36
C PHE A 100 2.28 -3.27 -23.04
N LEU A 101 3.38 -2.98 -22.31
CA LEU A 101 3.29 -2.27 -21.03
C LEU A 101 2.70 -0.87 -21.17
N LYS A 102 3.06 -0.12 -22.22
CA LYS A 102 2.50 1.22 -22.48
C LYS A 102 0.97 1.25 -22.63
N LYS A 103 0.34 0.15 -23.05
CA LYS A 103 -1.14 0.09 -23.14
C LYS A 103 -1.82 0.03 -21.77
N PHE A 104 -1.09 -0.38 -20.74
CA PHE A 104 -1.59 -0.45 -19.37
C PHE A 104 -1.16 0.74 -18.51
N GLU A 105 -0.27 1.61 -19.01
CA GLU A 105 -0.01 2.92 -18.41
C GLU A 105 -1.32 3.74 -18.37
N GLY A 106 -1.67 4.29 -17.20
CA GLY A 106 -2.90 5.06 -17.01
C GLY A 106 -4.13 4.21 -16.63
N ILE A 107 -4.17 2.91 -16.96
CA ILE A 107 -5.32 2.05 -16.63
C ILE A 107 -5.33 1.74 -15.14
N THR A 108 -4.17 1.45 -14.56
CA THR A 108 -4.03 1.17 -13.13
C THR A 108 -4.47 2.37 -12.29
N GLU A 109 -4.00 3.57 -12.65
CA GLU A 109 -4.40 4.82 -11.98
C GLU A 109 -5.90 5.09 -12.15
N GLY A 110 -6.44 4.83 -13.33
CA GLY A 110 -7.88 4.95 -13.59
C GLY A 110 -8.73 4.00 -12.74
N GLY A 111 -8.34 2.72 -12.65
CA GLY A 111 -9.02 1.72 -11.81
C GLY A 111 -8.94 2.04 -10.33
N LEU A 112 -7.79 2.56 -9.89
CA LEU A 112 -7.57 3.03 -8.53
C LEU A 112 -8.50 4.19 -8.17
N LEU A 113 -8.50 5.23 -9.00
CA LEU A 113 -9.34 6.41 -8.81
C LEU A 113 -10.83 6.04 -8.86
N LEU A 114 -11.23 5.15 -9.76
CA LEU A 114 -12.60 4.66 -9.84
C LEU A 114 -13.01 3.95 -8.55
N THR A 115 -12.16 3.05 -8.03
CA THR A 115 -12.41 2.35 -6.77
C THR A 115 -12.55 3.33 -5.61
N LEU A 116 -11.67 4.34 -5.56
CA LEU A 116 -11.70 5.41 -4.57
C LEU A 116 -13.01 6.21 -4.65
N VAL A 117 -13.42 6.65 -5.85
CA VAL A 117 -14.68 7.37 -6.06
C VAL A 117 -15.88 6.55 -5.60
N ILE A 118 -15.96 5.28 -5.98
CA ILE A 118 -17.05 4.36 -5.59
C ILE A 118 -17.11 4.22 -4.07
N LEU A 119 -15.96 4.04 -3.44
CA LEU A 119 -15.82 3.86 -2.00
C LEU A 119 -16.24 5.12 -1.23
N PHE A 120 -15.83 6.31 -1.68
CA PHE A 120 -16.29 7.57 -1.08
C PHE A 120 -17.78 7.82 -1.33
N ALA A 121 -18.30 7.46 -2.50
CA ALA A 121 -19.73 7.56 -2.78
C ALA A 121 -20.56 6.70 -1.83
N PHE A 122 -20.11 5.47 -1.54
CA PHE A 122 -20.81 4.57 -0.61
C PHE A 122 -20.66 4.94 0.87
N GLN A 123 -19.60 5.65 1.26
CA GLN A 123 -19.36 6.03 2.65
C GLN A 123 -19.59 7.51 2.99
N GLY A 124 -19.94 8.33 2.00
CA GLY A 124 -20.08 9.78 2.17
C GLY A 124 -21.02 10.20 3.32
N GLU A 125 -22.16 9.54 3.47
CA GLU A 125 -23.08 9.83 4.58
C GLU A 125 -22.48 9.54 5.96
N THR A 126 -21.81 8.39 6.11
CA THR A 126 -21.22 7.98 7.38
C THR A 126 -20.05 8.89 7.76
N ILE A 127 -19.28 9.33 6.76
CA ILE A 127 -18.21 10.32 6.90
C ILE A 127 -18.76 11.65 7.43
N LEU A 128 -19.84 12.16 6.84
CA LEU A 128 -20.46 13.42 7.25
C LEU A 128 -21.10 13.36 8.65
N LYS A 129 -21.66 12.20 9.02
CA LYS A 129 -22.34 12.01 10.32
C LYS A 129 -21.38 11.85 11.50
N ASN A 130 -20.13 11.43 11.29
CA ASN A 130 -19.18 11.10 12.38
C ASN A 130 -17.79 11.75 12.24
N PRO A 131 -17.67 13.09 12.16
CA PRO A 131 -16.39 13.78 11.97
C PRO A 131 -15.39 13.54 13.11
N LEU A 132 -15.88 13.38 14.35
CA LEU A 132 -15.02 13.07 15.50
C LEU A 132 -14.38 11.68 15.40
N ALA A 133 -15.11 10.68 14.88
CA ALA A 133 -14.56 9.34 14.68
C ALA A 133 -13.46 9.33 13.61
N ILE A 134 -13.63 10.14 12.56
CA ILE A 134 -12.60 10.34 11.52
C ILE A 134 -11.34 10.93 12.14
N ALA A 135 -11.46 12.02 12.91
CA ALA A 135 -10.31 12.66 13.54
C ALA A 135 -9.57 11.70 14.49
N LEU A 136 -10.31 10.92 15.29
CA LEU A 136 -9.77 9.92 16.20
C LEU A 136 -9.01 8.79 15.49
N ILE A 137 -9.36 8.46 14.24
CA ILE A 137 -8.64 7.45 13.43
C ILE A 137 -7.48 8.09 12.67
N ALA A 138 -7.70 9.28 12.12
CA ALA A 138 -6.72 10.02 11.32
C ALA A 138 -5.47 10.37 12.13
N VAL A 139 -5.63 10.86 13.37
CA VAL A 139 -4.48 11.31 14.18
C VAL A 139 -3.48 10.18 14.46
N PRO A 140 -3.89 8.99 14.95
CA PRO A 140 -2.98 7.86 15.12
C PRO A 140 -2.30 7.43 13.83
N LEU A 141 -3.04 7.37 12.71
CA LEU A 141 -2.48 6.97 11.41
C LEU A 141 -1.42 7.96 10.92
N VAL A 142 -1.69 9.26 11.01
CA VAL A 142 -0.74 10.31 10.64
C VAL A 142 0.53 10.18 11.48
N ILE A 143 0.39 10.06 12.81
CA ILE A 143 1.53 9.90 13.72
C ILE A 143 2.33 8.65 13.37
N GLN A 144 1.65 7.52 13.14
CA GLN A 144 2.27 6.26 12.76
C GLN A 144 3.07 6.39 11.45
N THR A 145 2.49 6.97 10.41
CA THR A 145 3.13 7.16 9.10
C THR A 145 4.38 8.03 9.23
N TYR A 146 4.31 9.17 9.92
CA TYR A 146 5.49 10.00 10.17
C TYR A 146 6.54 9.30 11.02
N PHE A 147 6.11 8.52 12.01
CA PHE A 147 7.01 7.81 12.91
C PHE A 147 7.80 6.71 12.17
N ILE A 148 7.10 5.88 11.39
CA ILE A 148 7.74 4.82 10.60
C ILE A 148 8.67 5.44 9.55
N PHE A 149 8.24 6.50 8.86
CA PHE A 149 9.10 7.22 7.94
C PHE A 149 10.34 7.77 8.63
N ALA A 150 10.20 8.43 9.78
CA ALA A 150 11.32 9.01 10.51
C ALA A 150 12.34 7.96 10.96
N ILE A 151 11.88 6.78 11.39
CA ILE A 151 12.75 5.65 11.73
C ILE A 151 13.45 5.13 10.49
N GLY A 152 12.71 4.76 9.43
CA GLY A 152 13.30 4.17 8.23
C GLY A 152 14.26 5.12 7.52
N TYR A 153 13.83 6.37 7.32
CA TYR A 153 14.62 7.41 6.66
C TYR A 153 15.81 7.87 7.52
N GLY A 154 15.61 8.02 8.82
CA GLY A 154 16.68 8.37 9.77
C GLY A 154 17.72 7.25 9.90
N TRP A 155 17.29 5.99 9.86
CA TRP A 155 18.18 4.84 9.87
C TRP A 155 18.99 4.73 8.58
N ALA A 156 18.35 4.94 7.42
CA ALA A 156 19.04 5.01 6.14
C ALA A 156 20.12 6.12 6.12
N ARG A 157 19.83 7.25 6.78
CA ARG A 157 20.82 8.32 6.99
C ARG A 157 21.97 7.88 7.87
N ALA A 158 21.70 7.19 8.98
CA ALA A 158 22.74 6.68 9.89
C ALA A 158 23.70 5.70 9.19
N TRP A 159 23.17 4.88 8.27
CA TRP A 159 23.94 3.96 7.43
C TRP A 159 24.56 4.59 6.19
N LYS A 160 24.40 5.91 5.99
CA LYS A 160 24.93 6.64 4.82
C LYS A 160 24.48 6.02 3.49
N ILE A 161 23.24 5.55 3.43
CA ILE A 161 22.65 5.06 2.19
C ILE A 161 22.44 6.24 1.23
N PRO A 162 22.66 6.10 -0.09
CA PRO A 162 22.36 7.15 -1.06
C PRO A 162 20.90 7.61 -1.00
N TYR A 163 20.65 8.90 -1.22
CA TYR A 163 19.30 9.49 -1.17
C TYR A 163 18.29 8.73 -2.04
N ALA A 164 18.70 8.36 -3.25
CA ALA A 164 17.84 7.67 -4.22
C ALA A 164 17.32 6.32 -3.72
N ILE A 165 17.98 5.73 -2.73
CA ILE A 165 17.61 4.47 -2.08
C ILE A 165 16.89 4.76 -0.74
N ALA A 166 17.39 5.74 0.02
CA ALA A 166 16.85 6.09 1.33
C ALA A 166 15.41 6.64 1.27
N ALA A 167 15.10 7.48 0.27
CA ALA A 167 13.77 8.06 0.09
C ALA A 167 12.69 6.99 -0.15
N PRO A 168 12.80 6.12 -1.18
CA PRO A 168 11.83 5.04 -1.38
C PRO A 168 11.80 4.06 -0.19
N ALA A 169 12.95 3.81 0.45
CA ALA A 169 12.99 2.92 1.61
C ALA A 169 12.24 3.45 2.83
N GLY A 170 12.24 4.76 3.07
CA GLY A 170 11.41 5.37 4.10
C GLY A 170 9.93 5.36 3.74
N MET A 171 9.60 5.51 2.45
CA MET A 171 8.22 5.59 1.96
C MET A 171 7.51 4.24 1.98
N ILE A 172 8.18 3.15 1.61
CA ILE A 172 7.54 1.82 1.61
C ILE A 172 7.04 1.40 3.00
N GLY A 173 7.79 1.73 4.06
CA GLY A 173 7.39 1.40 5.43
C GLY A 173 6.26 2.28 5.94
N ALA A 174 6.17 3.51 5.44
CA ALA A 174 5.18 4.49 5.88
C ALA A 174 3.82 4.33 5.17
N SER A 175 3.80 3.73 3.97
CA SER A 175 2.61 3.54 3.15
C SER A 175 1.87 2.24 3.42
N ASN A 176 0.54 2.29 3.39
CA ASN A 176 -0.35 1.14 3.60
C ASN A 176 -1.08 0.75 2.30
N PHE A 177 -1.55 -0.49 2.24
CA PHE A 177 -2.26 -1.04 1.09
C PHE A 177 -3.76 -1.00 1.33
N PHE A 178 -4.38 0.07 0.83
CA PHE A 178 -5.76 0.38 1.14
C PHE A 178 -6.75 -0.49 0.38
N GLU A 179 -6.44 -0.87 -0.86
CA GLU A 179 -7.33 -1.61 -1.75
C GLU A 179 -7.67 -2.98 -1.16
N LEU A 180 -6.64 -3.71 -0.72
CA LEU A 180 -6.80 -4.97 0.00
C LEU A 180 -7.50 -4.76 1.34
N SER A 181 -7.09 -3.72 2.10
CA SER A 181 -7.64 -3.46 3.43
C SER A 181 -9.13 -3.17 3.40
N VAL A 182 -9.59 -2.37 2.43
CA VAL A 182 -11.01 -2.08 2.21
C VAL A 182 -11.75 -3.35 1.77
N ALA A 183 -11.20 -4.13 0.83
CA ALA A 183 -11.83 -5.36 0.36
C ALA A 183 -12.02 -6.38 1.50
N VAL A 184 -11.00 -6.55 2.34
CA VAL A 184 -11.05 -7.44 3.52
C VAL A 184 -11.98 -6.87 4.59
N ALA A 185 -11.97 -5.55 4.85
CA ALA A 185 -12.86 -4.93 5.82
C ALA A 185 -14.34 -5.06 5.41
N ILE A 186 -14.66 -4.84 4.14
CA ILE A 186 -16.02 -4.99 3.60
C ILE A 186 -16.47 -6.45 3.65
N SER A 187 -15.60 -7.40 3.26
CA SER A 187 -15.97 -8.82 3.25
C SER A 187 -16.15 -9.42 4.65
N LEU A 188 -15.36 -8.97 5.63
CA LEU A 188 -15.42 -9.49 7.00
C LEU A 188 -16.44 -8.77 7.89
N PHE A 189 -16.54 -7.44 7.77
CA PHE A 189 -17.33 -6.61 8.69
C PHE A 189 -18.52 -5.91 8.03
N GLY A 190 -18.61 -5.94 6.69
CA GLY A 190 -19.66 -5.27 5.94
C GLY A 190 -19.40 -3.78 5.68
N LEU A 191 -20.11 -3.24 4.69
CA LEU A 191 -19.98 -1.86 4.19
C LEU A 191 -20.31 -0.78 5.24
N SER A 192 -21.26 -1.04 6.13
CA SER A 192 -21.72 -0.09 7.16
C SER A 192 -20.90 -0.13 8.45
N SER A 193 -19.85 -0.96 8.51
CA SER A 193 -19.05 -1.11 9.72
C SER A 193 -18.06 0.04 9.92
N GLY A 194 -17.76 0.34 11.20
CA GLY A 194 -16.68 1.26 11.54
C GLY A 194 -15.28 0.77 11.09
N ALA A 195 -15.13 -0.53 10.80
CA ALA A 195 -13.91 -1.08 10.21
C ALA A 195 -13.76 -0.64 8.75
N ALA A 196 -14.82 -0.75 7.94
CA ALA A 196 -14.83 -0.22 6.59
C ALA A 196 -14.58 1.30 6.60
N LEU A 197 -15.19 2.04 7.53
CA LEU A 197 -14.94 3.49 7.67
C LEU A 197 -13.49 3.84 7.98
N ALA A 198 -12.84 3.10 8.86
CA ALA A 198 -11.43 3.32 9.16
C ALA A 198 -10.53 3.17 7.93
N THR A 199 -10.82 2.20 7.06
CA THR A 199 -10.00 1.97 5.84
C THR A 199 -10.15 3.09 4.82
N VAL A 200 -11.35 3.65 4.67
CA VAL A 200 -11.63 4.79 3.77
C VAL A 200 -10.97 6.08 4.28
N VAL A 201 -11.10 6.34 5.57
CA VAL A 201 -10.46 7.51 6.21
C VAL A 201 -8.94 7.42 6.08
N GLY A 202 -8.37 6.23 6.23
CA GLY A 202 -6.95 5.97 6.00
C GLY A 202 -6.49 6.52 4.65
N VAL A 203 -7.17 6.15 3.56
CA VAL A 203 -6.87 6.63 2.19
C VAL A 203 -6.90 8.15 2.09
N LEU A 204 -7.95 8.78 2.64
CA LEU A 204 -8.10 10.23 2.60
C LEU A 204 -6.93 10.95 3.28
N THR A 205 -6.46 10.40 4.40
CA THR A 205 -5.38 10.98 5.20
C THR A 205 -3.99 10.64 4.67
N GLU A 206 -3.83 9.48 4.06
CA GLU A 206 -2.52 8.96 3.65
C GLU A 206 -1.96 9.73 2.46
N VAL A 207 -2.76 10.01 1.42
CA VAL A 207 -2.27 10.70 0.22
C VAL A 207 -1.66 12.07 0.54
N PRO A 208 -2.32 12.97 1.31
CA PRO A 208 -1.71 14.24 1.73
C PRO A 208 -0.44 14.06 2.56
N VAL A 209 -0.41 13.08 3.47
CA VAL A 209 0.74 12.81 4.34
C VAL A 209 1.91 12.27 3.52
N MET A 210 1.67 11.40 2.55
CA MET A 210 2.73 10.90 1.68
C MET A 210 3.31 12.01 0.81
N LEU A 211 2.47 12.90 0.27
CA LEU A 211 2.95 14.08 -0.46
C LEU A 211 3.78 15.02 0.42
N SER A 212 3.40 15.23 1.69
CA SER A 212 4.22 16.02 2.61
C SER A 212 5.53 15.32 2.97
N LEU A 213 5.54 13.99 3.12
CA LEU A 213 6.76 13.20 3.30
C LEU A 213 7.69 13.26 2.08
N VAL A 214 7.14 13.19 0.86
CA VAL A 214 7.90 13.43 -0.38
C VAL A 214 8.54 14.80 -0.36
N HIS A 215 7.79 15.85 0.00
CA HIS A 215 8.32 17.19 0.11
C HIS A 215 9.47 17.28 1.14
N ILE A 216 9.30 16.64 2.30
CA ILE A 216 10.34 16.56 3.34
C ILE A 216 11.58 15.84 2.81
N ALA A 217 11.43 14.68 2.15
CA ALA A 217 12.53 13.92 1.57
C ALA A 217 13.32 14.77 0.56
N LYS A 218 12.63 15.42 -0.39
CA LYS A 218 13.29 16.30 -1.38
C LYS A 218 14.07 17.44 -0.72
N LYS A 219 13.50 18.08 0.30
CA LYS A 219 14.15 19.16 1.05
C LYS A 219 15.37 18.68 1.83
N THR A 220 15.35 17.44 2.32
CA THR A 220 16.41 16.82 3.12
C THR A 220 17.40 16.00 2.31
N ARG A 221 17.35 16.07 0.97
CA ARG A 221 18.29 15.41 0.05
C ARG A 221 19.76 15.66 0.39
N HIS A 222 20.08 16.87 0.85
CA HIS A 222 21.43 17.28 1.26
C HIS A 222 21.96 16.56 2.53
N TRP A 223 21.13 15.79 3.24
CA TRP A 223 21.55 15.00 4.41
C TRP A 223 22.20 13.66 4.04
N PHE A 224 22.09 13.25 2.78
CA PHE A 224 22.54 11.97 2.29
C PHE A 224 23.77 12.14 1.41
N PRO A 225 24.66 11.13 1.38
CA PRO A 225 25.79 11.15 0.45
C PRO A 225 25.30 11.21 -0.99
N ALA A 226 26.09 11.89 -1.82
CA ALA A 226 25.88 12.00 -3.26
C ALA A 226 26.00 10.63 -3.94
#